data_AF-A0A2G9TEX7-F1
#
_entry.id   AF-A0A2G9TEX7-F1
#
_cell.length_a   1.000
_cell.length_b   1.000
_cell.length_c   1.000
_cell.angle_alpha   90.00
_cell.angle_beta   90.00
_cell.angle_gamma   90.00
#
_symmetry.space_group_name_H-M   'P 1'
#
loop_
_entity.id
_entity.type
_entity.pdbx_description
1 polymer ?
#
loop_
_entity_poly.entity_id
_entity_poly.type
_entity_poly.pdbx_seq_one_letter_code
_entity_poly.pdbx_strand_id
1 'polypeptide(L)'
;MLHQFQQSIPHGYQSATVQADTIMAIQAELQAKGVDVPLNSFIIKAAALALRAVPEVNVRYSSESHLTFVPTVDISVAYGQTNLIVRSADILGIQDISVRVKDMADRASENKLQPEECQGGSFTISNLGMFDSVEQFTAIIHPPQAAILTIGGTRIDMDENFKPINRYGCH
;
A
#
# COMPACT_ATOMS: atom_id res chain seq x y z
N MET A 1 -13.30 -13.05 -16.11
CA MET A 1 -13.36 -13.07 -14.63
C MET A 1 -13.23 -11.68 -13.99
N LEU A 2 -12.71 -10.64 -14.69
CA LEU A 2 -12.71 -9.23 -14.21
C LEU A 2 -14.06 -8.51 -14.38
N HIS A 3 -14.90 -8.96 -15.32
CA HIS A 3 -16.13 -8.27 -15.74
C HIS A 3 -17.30 -8.37 -14.73
N GLN A 4 -17.16 -9.16 -13.65
CA GLN A 4 -18.24 -9.44 -12.69
C GLN A 4 -18.17 -8.60 -11.41
N PHE A 5 -17.03 -7.96 -11.10
CA PHE A 5 -16.85 -7.19 -9.85
C PHE A 5 -17.32 -5.72 -9.94
N GLN A 6 -17.51 -5.20 -11.16
CA GLN A 6 -17.92 -3.81 -11.39
C GLN A 6 -19.38 -3.51 -10.97
N GLN A 7 -20.20 -4.52 -10.66
CA GLN A 7 -21.65 -4.35 -10.51
C GLN A 7 -22.18 -4.43 -9.06
N SER A 8 -21.37 -4.81 -8.06
CA SER A 8 -21.89 -5.17 -6.73
C SER A 8 -21.37 -4.34 -5.55
N ILE A 9 -20.35 -3.49 -5.73
CA ILE A 9 -19.83 -2.61 -4.67
C ILE A 9 -19.94 -1.15 -5.16
N PRO A 10 -20.53 -0.20 -4.42
CA PRO A 10 -20.44 1.22 -4.76
C PRO A 10 -18.98 1.66 -4.61
N HIS A 11 -18.26 1.81 -5.72
CA HIS A 11 -16.86 2.27 -5.68
C HIS A 11 -16.87 3.80 -5.57
N GLY A 12 -16.42 4.34 -4.44
CA GLY A 12 -16.08 5.75 -4.29
C GLY A 12 -14.58 5.93 -4.53
N TYR A 13 -14.20 6.96 -5.29
CA TYR A 13 -12.79 7.31 -5.51
C TYR A 13 -12.48 8.59 -4.73
N GLN A 14 -11.39 8.59 -3.98
CA GLN A 14 -10.87 9.79 -3.32
C GLN A 14 -9.40 9.94 -3.68
N SER A 15 -8.98 11.17 -3.96
CA SER A 15 -7.59 11.45 -4.29
C SER A 15 -6.99 12.44 -3.32
N ALA A 16 -5.72 12.22 -2.97
CA ALA A 16 -4.95 13.12 -2.15
C ALA A 16 -3.55 13.26 -2.74
N THR A 17 -2.94 14.43 -2.57
CA THR A 17 -1.54 14.66 -2.92
C THR A 17 -0.72 14.81 -1.67
N VAL A 18 0.30 13.99 -1.49
CA VAL A 18 1.13 13.95 -0.26
C VAL A 18 2.55 14.39 -0.57
N GLN A 19 3.09 15.31 0.22
CA GLN A 19 4.48 15.73 0.11
C GLN A 19 5.43 14.63 0.64
N ALA A 20 6.44 14.30 -0.15
CA ALA A 20 7.36 13.19 0.07
C ALA A 20 8.67 13.60 0.75
N ASP A 21 9.03 14.88 0.72
CA ASP A 21 10.39 15.36 1.02
C ASP A 21 10.88 14.94 2.41
N THR A 22 10.00 15.00 3.41
CA THR A 22 10.35 14.60 4.78
C THR A 22 10.67 13.11 4.87
N ILE A 23 9.90 12.26 4.17
CA ILE A 23 10.13 10.81 4.16
C ILE A 23 11.43 10.50 3.42
N MET A 24 11.71 11.17 2.30
CA MET A 24 12.94 11.01 1.54
C MET A 24 14.18 11.45 2.35
N ALA A 25 14.07 12.54 3.11
CA ALA A 25 15.13 12.97 4.02
C ALA A 25 15.42 11.92 5.11
N ILE A 26 14.38 11.39 5.75
CA ILE A 26 14.50 10.31 6.74
C ILE A 26 15.12 9.05 6.12
N GLN A 27 14.72 8.70 4.89
CA GLN A 27 15.30 7.58 4.16
C GLN A 27 16.81 7.76 3.94
N ALA A 28 17.24 8.95 3.51
CA ALA A 28 18.65 9.27 3.30
C ALA A 28 19.45 9.20 4.61
N GLU A 29 18.89 9.68 5.73
CA GLU A 29 19.53 9.58 7.04
C GLU A 29 19.69 8.13 7.52
N LEU A 30 18.67 7.29 7.29
CA LEU A 30 18.73 5.87 7.62
C LEU A 30 19.77 5.14 6.76
N GLN A 31 19.82 5.45 5.47
CA GLN A 31 20.80 4.89 4.54
C GLN A 31 22.23 5.28 4.95
N ALA A 32 22.46 6.53 5.38
CA ALA A 32 23.74 6.99 5.89
C ALA A 32 24.19 6.23 7.17
N LYS A 33 23.24 5.66 7.92
CA LYS A 33 23.49 4.80 9.08
C LYS A 33 23.57 3.31 8.72
N GLY A 34 23.58 2.97 7.43
CA GLY A 34 23.65 1.58 6.95
C GLY A 34 22.30 0.83 6.98
N VAL A 35 21.18 1.53 7.18
CA VAL A 35 19.85 0.94 7.19
C VAL A 35 19.14 1.27 5.87
N ASP A 36 19.04 0.29 4.98
CA ASP A 36 18.34 0.47 3.71
C ASP A 36 16.85 0.12 3.86
N VAL A 37 16.01 1.15 3.73
CA VAL A 37 14.55 1.03 3.82
C VAL A 37 13.95 1.62 2.54
N PRO A 38 13.28 0.82 1.69
CA PRO A 38 12.59 1.34 0.52
C PRO A 38 11.39 2.16 0.96
N LEU A 39 11.06 3.17 0.16
CA LEU A 39 9.93 4.07 0.39
C LEU A 39 8.61 3.31 0.66
N ASN A 40 8.40 2.19 -0.04
CA ASN A 40 7.21 1.36 0.10
C ASN A 40 6.98 0.90 1.56
N SER A 41 8.04 0.70 2.34
CA SER A 41 7.94 0.33 3.75
C SER A 41 7.35 1.45 4.61
N PHE A 42 7.65 2.72 4.29
CA PHE A 42 7.06 3.87 4.96
C PHE A 42 5.57 4.01 4.64
N ILE A 43 5.22 3.80 3.37
CA ILE A 43 3.84 3.78 2.89
C ILE A 43 3.03 2.71 3.62
N ILE A 44 3.52 1.47 3.66
CA ILE A 44 2.87 0.35 4.35
C ILE A 44 2.68 0.70 5.83
N LYS A 45 3.70 1.26 6.48
CA LYS A 45 3.60 1.65 7.88
C LYS A 45 2.56 2.75 8.10
N ALA A 46 2.56 3.79 7.27
CA ALA A 46 1.62 4.90 7.38
C ALA A 46 0.17 4.44 7.18
N ALA A 47 -0.07 3.63 6.14
CA ALA A 47 -1.38 3.04 5.88
C ALA A 47 -1.84 2.15 7.06
N ALA A 48 -0.94 1.32 7.61
CA ALA A 48 -1.28 0.46 8.73
C ALA A 48 -1.63 1.26 10.00
N LEU A 49 -0.92 2.35 10.29
CA LEU A 49 -1.23 3.24 11.41
C LEU A 49 -2.56 3.99 11.19
N ALA A 50 -2.85 4.42 9.96
CA ALA A 50 -4.11 5.07 9.62
C ALA A 50 -5.30 4.11 9.78
N LEU A 51 -5.17 2.86 9.33
CA LEU A 51 -6.19 1.82 9.50
C LEU A 51 -6.43 1.47 10.97
N ARG A 52 -5.39 1.54 11.81
CA ARG A 52 -5.56 1.39 13.26
C ARG A 52 -6.29 2.58 13.89
N ALA A 53 -6.04 3.79 13.40
CA ALA A 53 -6.69 5.01 13.90
C ALA A 53 -8.15 5.12 13.42
N VAL A 54 -8.47 4.59 12.24
CA VAL A 54 -9.79 4.62 11.60
C VAL A 54 -10.22 3.19 11.25
N PRO A 55 -10.61 2.37 12.24
CA PRO A 55 -10.93 0.96 12.05
C PRO A 55 -12.15 0.72 11.13
N GLU A 56 -12.99 1.72 10.92
CA GLU A 56 -14.13 1.69 9.98
C GLU A 56 -13.70 1.47 8.53
N VAL A 57 -12.45 1.80 8.20
CA VAL A 57 -11.86 1.51 6.87
C VAL A 57 -11.29 0.09 6.82
N ASN A 58 -10.92 -0.50 7.96
CA ASN A 58 -10.34 -1.83 8.06
C ASN A 58 -11.41 -2.93 8.21
N VAL A 59 -12.32 -3.01 7.24
CA VAL A 59 -13.47 -3.93 7.24
C VAL A 59 -13.40 -4.92 6.08
N ARG A 60 -14.09 -6.05 6.24
CA ARG A 60 -14.32 -7.03 5.17
C ARG A 60 -15.78 -7.03 4.75
N TYR A 61 -16.00 -7.15 3.45
CA TYR A 61 -17.32 -7.33 2.88
C TYR A 61 -17.66 -8.82 2.75
N SER A 62 -18.76 -9.25 3.36
CA SER A 62 -19.33 -10.59 3.19
C SER A 62 -20.50 -10.55 2.19
N SER A 63 -20.69 -11.64 1.43
CA SER A 63 -21.79 -11.82 0.48
C SER A 63 -23.18 -11.69 1.11
N GLU A 64 -23.28 -11.83 2.44
CA GLU A 64 -24.52 -11.68 3.21
C GLU A 64 -24.74 -10.25 3.75
N SER A 65 -24.08 -9.24 3.17
CA SER A 65 -24.31 -7.81 3.45
C SER A 65 -23.92 -7.31 4.85
N HIS A 66 -23.03 -8.02 5.55
CA HIS A 66 -22.50 -7.58 6.83
C HIS A 66 -21.04 -7.12 6.64
N LEU A 67 -20.76 -5.87 7.03
CA LEU A 67 -19.40 -5.38 7.19
C LEU A 67 -18.85 -5.98 8.49
N THR A 68 -17.75 -6.71 8.38
CA THR A 68 -17.08 -7.29 9.55
C THR A 68 -15.79 -6.54 9.81
N PHE A 69 -15.64 -5.98 11.01
CA PHE A 69 -14.39 -5.37 11.46
C PHE A 69 -13.28 -6.41 11.54
N VAL A 70 -12.12 -6.08 10.99
CA VAL A 70 -10.93 -6.94 11.09
C VAL A 70 -10.06 -6.41 12.24
N PRO A 71 -9.80 -7.22 13.29
CA PRO A 71 -9.00 -6.79 14.44
C PRO A 71 -7.51 -6.66 14.10
N THR A 72 -7.05 -7.34 13.05
CA THR A 72 -5.67 -7.26 12.56
C THR A 72 -5.57 -6.31 11.37
N VAL A 73 -4.44 -5.59 11.27
CA VAL A 73 -4.13 -4.74 10.12
C VAL A 73 -3.14 -5.49 9.23
N ASP A 74 -3.68 -6.22 8.25
CA ASP A 74 -2.90 -7.02 7.32
C ASP A 74 -2.86 -6.32 5.96
N ILE A 75 -1.67 -5.85 5.55
CA ILE A 75 -1.49 -5.10 4.31
C ILE A 75 -1.07 -6.04 3.20
N SER A 76 -1.90 -6.14 2.17
CA SER A 76 -1.58 -6.79 0.90
C SER A 76 -0.86 -5.78 -0.01
N VAL A 77 0.34 -6.11 -0.47
CA VAL A 77 1.14 -5.26 -1.35
C VAL A 77 1.18 -5.90 -2.74
N ALA A 78 0.70 -5.19 -3.75
CA ALA A 78 0.74 -5.68 -5.13
C ALA A 78 2.19 -5.76 -5.63
N TYR A 79 2.58 -6.92 -6.18
CA TYR A 79 3.90 -7.20 -6.74
C TYR A 79 3.76 -8.00 -8.03
N GLY A 80 3.77 -7.31 -9.17
CA GLY A 80 3.54 -7.94 -10.48
C GLY A 80 2.15 -8.56 -10.59
N GLN A 81 2.07 -9.89 -10.70
CA GLN A 81 0.79 -10.65 -10.73
C GLN A 81 0.44 -11.28 -9.37
N THR A 82 1.24 -11.04 -8.33
CA THR A 82 1.09 -11.66 -7.00
C THR A 82 0.97 -10.58 -5.93
N ASN A 83 0.32 -10.90 -4.82
CA ASN A 83 0.24 -10.04 -3.65
C ASN A 83 1.16 -10.56 -2.56
N LEU A 84 1.87 -9.65 -1.87
CA LEU A 84 2.69 -9.97 -0.70
C LEU A 84 1.97 -9.48 0.54
N ILE A 85 1.65 -10.37 1.50
CA ILE A 85 0.86 -9.99 2.67
C ILE A 85 1.74 -9.74 3.89
N VAL A 86 1.84 -8.47 4.29
CA VAL A 86 2.46 -8.04 5.54
C VAL A 86 1.42 -8.11 6.66
N ARG A 87 1.49 -9.18 7.45
CA ARG A 87 0.56 -9.39 8.58
C ARG A 87 0.89 -8.51 9.77
N SER A 88 -0.15 -7.94 10.39
CA SER A 88 -0.05 -7.08 11.58
C SER A 88 0.92 -5.90 11.40
N ALA A 89 0.84 -5.22 10.25
CA ALA A 89 1.77 -4.15 9.87
C ALA A 89 1.73 -2.93 10.84
N ASP A 90 0.66 -2.78 11.61
CA ASP A 90 0.47 -1.69 12.56
C ASP A 90 1.39 -1.82 13.80
N ILE A 91 1.77 -3.04 14.18
CA ILE A 91 2.68 -3.31 15.31
C ILE A 91 4.15 -3.49 14.92
N LEU A 92 4.45 -3.71 13.63
CA LEU A 92 5.83 -3.95 13.16
C LEU A 92 6.65 -2.66 13.07
N GLY A 93 7.97 -2.76 13.28
CA GLY A 93 8.90 -1.68 12.94
C GLY A 93 9.00 -1.49 11.43
N ILE A 94 9.38 -0.29 10.97
CA ILE A 94 9.58 -0.01 9.53
C ILE A 94 10.67 -0.91 8.94
N GLN A 95 11.73 -1.18 9.70
CA GLN A 95 12.81 -2.09 9.29
C GLN A 95 12.31 -3.53 9.15
N ASP A 96 11.47 -4.01 10.08
CA ASP A 96 10.88 -5.35 10.00
C ASP A 96 9.97 -5.50 8.78
N ILE A 97 9.18 -4.46 8.48
CA ILE A 97 8.37 -4.39 7.26
C ILE A 97 9.27 -4.50 6.03
N SER A 98 10.35 -3.72 5.97
CA SER A 98 11.32 -3.75 4.87
C SER A 98 11.89 -5.15 4.65
N VAL A 99 12.39 -5.78 5.71
CA VAL A 99 12.99 -7.13 5.66
C VAL A 99 11.97 -8.17 5.20
N ARG A 100 10.75 -8.14 5.74
CA ARG A 100 9.69 -9.10 5.35
C ARG A 100 9.27 -8.94 3.91
N VAL A 101 9.06 -7.69 3.45
CA VAL A 101 8.67 -7.43 2.06
C VAL A 101 9.77 -7.87 1.10
N LYS A 102 11.05 -7.61 1.44
CA LYS A 102 12.19 -8.05 0.64
C LYS A 102 12.27 -9.57 0.55
N ASP A 103 12.19 -10.28 1.67
CA ASP A 103 12.17 -11.74 1.69
C ASP A 103 11.02 -12.33 0.84
N MET A 104 9.82 -11.78 0.98
CA MET A 104 8.67 -12.22 0.18
C MET A 104 8.87 -11.91 -1.31
N ALA A 105 9.45 -10.76 -1.67
CA ALA A 105 9.73 -10.39 -3.06
C ALA A 105 10.79 -11.29 -3.69
N ASP A 106 11.86 -11.60 -2.95
CA ASP A 106 12.92 -12.52 -3.37
C ASP A 106 12.31 -13.91 -3.63
N ARG A 107 11.52 -14.44 -2.69
CA ARG A 107 10.82 -15.72 -2.85
C ARG A 107 9.77 -15.70 -3.97
N ALA A 108 9.07 -14.58 -4.17
CA ALA A 108 8.13 -14.43 -5.27
C ALA A 108 8.84 -14.49 -6.62
N SER A 109 10.02 -13.87 -6.74
CA SER A 109 10.84 -13.91 -7.96
C SER A 109 11.31 -15.33 -8.30
N GLU A 110 11.51 -16.16 -7.29
CA GLU A 110 11.88 -17.57 -7.42
C GLU A 110 10.67 -18.53 -7.54
N ASN A 111 9.43 -18.02 -7.56
CA ASN A 111 8.18 -18.79 -7.50
C ASN A 111 8.07 -19.72 -6.28
N LYS A 112 8.67 -19.33 -5.14
CA LYS A 112 8.70 -20.10 -3.88
C LYS A 112 7.78 -19.52 -2.80
N LEU A 113 6.95 -18.54 -3.14
CA LEU A 113 6.03 -17.91 -2.22
C LEU A 113 4.86 -18.87 -1.91
N GLN A 114 4.53 -19.05 -0.62
CA GLN A 114 3.47 -19.98 -0.23
C GLN A 114 2.10 -19.37 -0.56
N PRO A 115 1.09 -20.18 -0.94
CA PRO A 115 -0.26 -19.68 -1.22
C PRO A 115 -0.87 -18.86 -0.06
N GLU A 116 -0.54 -19.22 1.18
CA GLU A 116 -1.01 -18.56 2.40
C GLU A 116 -0.43 -17.15 2.61
N GLU A 117 0.68 -16.84 1.94
CA GLU A 117 1.34 -15.52 1.97
C GLU A 117 0.80 -14.60 0.87
N CYS A 118 0.06 -15.16 -0.10
CA CYS A 118 -0.53 -14.46 -1.23
C CYS A 118 -2.02 -14.18 -1.08
N GLN A 119 -2.70 -14.85 -0.14
CA GLN A 119 -4.15 -14.80 0.00
C GLN A 119 -4.60 -14.15 1.31
N GLY A 120 -5.51 -13.18 1.20
CA GLY A 120 -6.11 -12.48 2.32
C GLY A 120 -5.74 -10.99 2.35
N GLY A 121 -5.30 -10.51 3.51
CA GLY A 121 -5.20 -9.09 3.79
C GLY A 121 -6.53 -8.46 4.23
N SER A 122 -6.44 -7.31 4.86
CA SER A 122 -7.58 -6.45 5.17
C SER A 122 -7.61 -5.22 4.27
N PHE A 123 -6.46 -4.81 3.74
CA PHE A 123 -6.29 -3.65 2.88
C PHE A 123 -5.22 -3.91 1.81
N THR A 124 -5.40 -3.42 0.59
CA THR A 124 -4.39 -3.53 -0.47
C THR A 124 -3.71 -2.21 -0.78
N ILE A 125 -2.40 -2.24 -0.98
CA ILE A 125 -1.59 -1.13 -1.50
C ILE A 125 -1.02 -1.56 -2.84
N SER A 126 -1.27 -0.75 -3.87
CA SER A 126 -0.68 -0.90 -5.20
C SER A 126 0.21 0.30 -5.50
N ASN A 127 1.52 0.07 -5.50
CA ASN A 127 2.49 1.11 -5.84
C ASN A 127 2.88 0.95 -7.31
N LEU A 128 2.26 1.75 -8.18
CA LEU A 128 2.55 1.78 -9.62
C LEU A 128 3.50 2.91 -10.00
N GLY A 129 3.89 3.76 -9.05
CA GLY A 129 4.81 4.88 -9.27
C GLY A 129 6.24 4.50 -9.66
N MET A 130 6.56 3.20 -9.69
CA MET A 130 7.82 2.68 -10.27
C MET A 130 7.81 2.69 -11.80
N PHE A 131 6.62 2.78 -12.42
CA PHE A 131 6.46 3.01 -13.84
C PHE A 131 6.20 4.51 -14.04
N ASP A 132 7.20 5.24 -14.55
CA ASP A 132 7.26 6.71 -14.74
C ASP A 132 6.08 7.35 -15.53
N SER A 133 5.05 6.58 -15.88
CA SER A 133 3.96 6.95 -16.78
C SER A 133 2.54 6.79 -16.18
N VAL A 134 2.40 6.37 -14.92
CA VAL A 134 1.07 6.21 -14.28
C VAL A 134 0.85 7.27 -13.20
N GLU A 135 0.14 8.35 -13.58
CA GLU A 135 -0.20 9.45 -12.68
C GLU A 135 -1.30 9.08 -11.67
N GLN A 136 -2.29 8.30 -12.12
CA GLN A 136 -3.42 7.84 -11.34
C GLN A 136 -3.85 6.47 -11.86
N PHE A 137 -4.14 5.53 -10.96
CA PHE A 137 -4.69 4.24 -11.36
C PHE A 137 -5.83 3.84 -10.44
N THR A 138 -6.96 3.52 -11.08
CA THR A 138 -8.12 2.96 -10.42
C THR A 138 -7.91 1.47 -10.25
N ALA A 139 -7.49 1.06 -9.04
CA ALA A 139 -7.37 -0.36 -8.74
C ALA A 139 -8.74 -0.95 -8.39
N ILE A 140 -9.00 -2.17 -8.88
CA ILE A 140 -10.25 -2.88 -8.61
C ILE A 140 -10.12 -3.52 -7.23
N ILE A 141 -11.07 -3.23 -6.35
CA ILE A 141 -11.13 -3.84 -5.02
C ILE A 141 -11.30 -5.35 -5.19
N HIS A 142 -10.46 -6.15 -4.51
CA HIS A 142 -10.57 -7.60 -4.51
C HIS A 142 -11.39 -8.06 -3.28
N PRO A 143 -12.62 -8.57 -3.45
CA PRO A 143 -13.36 -9.12 -2.32
C PRO A 143 -12.58 -10.26 -1.64
N PRO A 144 -12.56 -10.34 -0.30
CA PRO A 144 -13.42 -9.62 0.66
C PRO A 144 -12.88 -8.27 1.16
N GLN A 145 -11.83 -7.70 0.56
CA GLN A 145 -11.26 -6.42 1.00
C GLN A 145 -12.22 -5.26 0.68
N ALA A 146 -12.21 -4.22 1.51
CA ALA A 146 -13.11 -3.07 1.36
C ALA A 146 -12.47 -1.86 0.68
N ALA A 147 -11.15 -1.76 0.64
CA ALA A 147 -10.44 -0.62 0.07
C ALA A 147 -9.07 -1.00 -0.49
N ILE A 148 -8.62 -0.21 -1.46
CA ILE A 148 -7.31 -0.29 -2.09
C ILE A 148 -6.73 1.12 -2.18
N LEU A 149 -5.45 1.26 -1.83
CA LEU A 149 -4.70 2.50 -1.99
C LEU A 149 -3.77 2.36 -3.19
N THR A 150 -3.89 3.26 -4.15
CA THR A 150 -2.98 3.36 -5.27
C THR A 150 -2.05 4.55 -5.10
N ILE A 151 -0.76 4.32 -5.36
CA ILE A 151 0.27 5.35 -5.28
C ILE A 151 0.87 5.54 -6.67
N GLY A 152 0.72 6.74 -7.19
CA GLY A 152 1.28 7.19 -8.48
C GLY A 152 2.74 7.64 -8.35
N GLY A 153 3.32 8.03 -9.49
CA GLY A 153 4.70 8.50 -9.57
C GLY A 153 5.01 9.73 -8.71
N THR A 154 6.28 9.89 -8.34
CA THR A 154 6.76 11.11 -7.67
C THR A 154 6.86 12.23 -8.69
N ARG A 155 6.25 13.38 -8.43
CA ARG A 155 6.37 14.60 -9.23
C ARG A 155 7.15 15.66 -8.43
N ILE A 156 8.06 16.37 -9.10
CA ILE A 156 8.58 17.64 -8.59
C ILE A 156 7.54 18.71 -8.90
N ASP A 157 6.98 19.31 -7.85
CA ASP A 157 6.07 20.45 -7.92
C ASP A 157 6.72 21.68 -7.26
N MET A 158 6.15 22.87 -7.44
CA MET A 158 6.61 24.06 -6.75
C MET A 158 5.75 24.31 -5.50
N ASP A 159 6.40 24.61 -4.37
CA ASP A 159 5.70 25.13 -3.20
C ASP A 159 5.27 26.60 -3.41
N GLU A 160 4.54 27.16 -2.46
CA GLU A 160 4.08 28.56 -2.46
C GLU A 160 5.23 29.60 -2.50
N ASN A 161 6.47 29.17 -2.28
CA ASN A 161 7.69 29.97 -2.31
C ASN A 161 8.58 29.66 -3.52
N PHE A 162 8.05 28.97 -4.54
CA PHE A 162 8.78 28.54 -5.75
C PHE A 162 9.97 27.62 -5.49
N LYS A 163 9.95 26.84 -4.40
CA LYS A 163 10.93 25.78 -4.14
C LYS A 163 10.42 24.44 -4.69
N PRO A 164 11.31 23.62 -5.28
CA PRO A 164 10.95 22.29 -5.72
C PRO A 164 10.64 21.38 -4.52
N ILE A 165 9.47 20.73 -4.54
CA ILE A 165 9.00 19.75 -3.55
C ILE A 165 8.53 18.47 -4.25
N ASN A 166 8.83 17.31 -3.67
CA ASN A 166 8.38 16.03 -4.20
C ASN A 166 6.96 15.72 -3.70
N ARG A 167 6.04 15.39 -4.62
CA ARG A 167 4.65 15.05 -4.30
C ARG A 167 4.26 13.69 -4.90
N TYR A 168 3.52 12.89 -4.14
CA TYR A 168 2.83 11.68 -4.58
C TYR A 168 1.36 11.98 -4.89
N GLY A 169 0.84 11.42 -5.99
CA GLY A 169 -0.60 11.23 -6.15
C GLY A 169 -1.04 9.95 -5.46
N CYS A 170 -2.04 10.03 -4.58
CA CYS A 170 -2.67 8.89 -3.92
C CYS A 170 -4.15 8.82 -4.34
N HIS A 171 -4.64 7.62 -4.65
CA HIS A 171 -6.01 7.33 -5.11
C HIS A 171 -6.62 6.12 -4.42
#